data_AF-A0A3P7E1R4-F1
#
_entry.id   AF-A0A3P7E1R4-F1
#
_cell.length_a   1.000
_cell.length_b   1.000
_cell.length_c   1.000
_cell.angle_alpha   90.00
_cell.angle_beta   90.00
_cell.angle_gamma   90.00
#
_symmetry.space_group_name_H-M   'P 1'
#
loop_
_entity.id
_entity.type
_entity.pdbx_description
1 polymer ?
#
loop_
_entity_poly.entity_id
_entity_poly.type
_entity_poly.pdbx_seq_one_letter_code
_entity_poly.pdbx_strand_id
1 'polypeptide(L)'
;MIVNFQIPDVLFTLKRTVHLEMAGNNIEISALHSLSCIHASKIDLRRNALRGAMRLTSFICCALTELDIRDNENLFELDLSNLHTIQLITKNQSII
;
A
#
# COMPACT_ATOMS: atom_id res chain seq x y z
N MET A 1 -10.63 -1.53 20.45
CA MET A 1 -11.03 -0.30 19.74
C MET A 1 -10.84 -0.57 18.26
N ILE A 2 -11.92 -0.86 17.53
CA ILE A 2 -11.87 -1.00 16.07
C ILE A 2 -11.98 0.43 15.54
N VAL A 3 -10.85 1.00 15.15
CA VAL A 3 -10.85 2.24 14.38
C VAL A 3 -11.34 1.82 13.00
N ASN A 4 -12.45 2.39 12.54
CA ASN A 4 -13.01 2.14 11.21
C ASN A 4 -11.87 2.09 10.19
N PHE A 5 -11.94 1.13 9.26
CA PHE A 5 -10.94 0.65 8.30
C PHE A 5 -10.24 1.71 7.41
N GLN A 6 -10.38 2.99 7.71
CA GLN A 6 -9.70 4.12 7.13
C GLN A 6 -8.31 4.28 7.75
N ILE A 7 -7.34 4.41 6.87
CA ILE A 7 -5.99 4.85 7.21
C ILE A 7 -6.10 6.34 7.58
N PRO A 8 -5.64 6.77 8.77
CA PRO A 8 -5.82 8.15 9.22
C PRO A 8 -5.14 9.17 8.29
N ASP A 9 -5.87 10.20 7.89
CA ASP A 9 -5.38 11.25 6.97
C ASP A 9 -4.09 11.94 7.43
N VAL A 10 -3.84 11.94 8.74
CA VAL A 10 -2.61 12.49 9.32
C VAL A 10 -1.35 11.85 8.71
N LEU A 11 -1.42 10.60 8.23
CA LEU A 11 -0.30 9.94 7.57
C LEU A 11 0.16 10.68 6.30
N PHE A 12 -0.72 11.41 5.62
CA PHE A 12 -0.36 12.24 4.45
C PHE A 12 0.46 13.47 4.83
N THR A 13 0.34 13.92 6.07
CA THR A 13 1.07 15.10 6.56
C THR A 13 2.52 14.77 6.96
N LEU A 14 2.85 13.49 7.09
CA LEU A 14 4.16 13.03 7.53
C LEU A 14 5.18 13.04 6.38
N LYS A 15 5.59 14.23 5.95
CA LYS A 15 6.51 14.43 4.81
C LYS A 15 7.91 13.82 4.97
N ARG A 16 8.27 13.41 6.19
CA ARG A 16 9.60 12.82 6.50
C ARG A 16 9.51 11.34 6.84
N THR A 17 8.33 10.73 6.80
CA THR A 17 8.20 9.29 6.99
C THR A 17 8.84 8.59 5.82
N VAL A 18 9.86 7.79 6.11
CA VAL A 18 10.56 6.99 5.11
C VAL A 18 9.88 5.63 4.97
N HIS A 19 9.56 4.98 6.09
CA HIS A 19 8.93 3.67 6.14
C HIS A 19 7.58 3.72 6.85
N LEU A 20 6.58 3.07 6.25
CA LEU A 20 5.22 2.92 6.77
C LEU A 20 4.95 1.44 7.03
N GLU A 21 4.98 1.06 8.30
CA GLU A 21 4.70 -0.30 8.77
C GLU A 21 3.21 -0.46 9.07
N MET A 22 2.52 -1.21 8.23
CA MET A 22 1.07 -1.44 8.34
C MET A 22 0.71 -2.94 8.28
N ALA A 23 1.68 -3.82 8.47
CA ALA A 23 1.46 -5.27 8.43
C ALA A 23 0.53 -5.76 9.54
N GLY A 24 -0.28 -6.78 9.26
CA GLY A 24 -1.14 -7.44 10.25
C GLY A 24 -2.36 -6.62 10.67
N ASN A 25 -2.83 -5.70 9.82
CA ASN A 25 -4.06 -4.94 10.01
C ASN A 25 -5.19 -5.50 9.12
N ASN A 26 -6.31 -4.79 9.06
CA ASN A 26 -7.43 -5.12 8.18
C ASN A 26 -7.62 -4.06 7.08
N ILE A 27 -6.52 -3.60 6.48
CA ILE A 27 -6.55 -2.59 5.42
C ILE A 27 -7.09 -3.21 4.14
N GLU A 28 -8.09 -2.56 3.56
CA GLU A 28 -8.66 -2.88 2.25
C GLU A 28 -8.09 -1.97 1.16
N ILE A 29 -8.22 -2.39 -0.10
CA ILE A 29 -7.81 -1.59 -1.27
C ILE A 29 -8.54 -0.23 -1.30
N SER A 30 -9.82 -0.21 -0.92
CA SER A 30 -10.63 1.01 -0.85
C SER A 30 -10.01 2.07 0.06
N ALA A 31 -9.46 1.66 1.20
CA ALA A 31 -8.75 2.55 2.11
C ALA A 31 -7.48 3.10 1.46
N LEU A 32 -6.67 2.26 0.80
CA LEU A 32 -5.47 2.69 0.07
C LEU A 32 -5.78 3.66 -1.08
N HIS A 33 -6.89 3.46 -1.78
CA HIS A 33 -7.28 4.33 -2.90
C HIS A 33 -7.87 5.67 -2.44
N SER A 34 -8.35 5.76 -1.19
CA SER A 34 -8.76 7.03 -0.59
C SER A 34 -7.58 7.91 -0.18
N LEU A 35 -6.37 7.34 -0.17
CA LEU A 35 -5.15 8.06 0.21
C LEU A 35 -4.69 8.99 -0.89
N SER A 36 -4.22 10.17 -0.48
CA SER A 36 -3.56 11.11 -1.37
C SER A 36 -2.13 11.38 -0.92
N CYS A 37 -1.17 11.09 -1.79
CA CYS A 37 0.22 11.54 -1.70
C CYS A 37 0.97 11.15 -0.42
N ILE A 38 1.07 9.85 -0.15
CA ILE A 38 2.02 9.31 0.82
C ILE A 38 3.45 9.51 0.31
N HIS A 39 4.28 10.12 1.15
CA HIS A 39 5.69 10.40 0.87
C HIS A 39 6.66 9.29 1.35
N ALA A 40 6.14 8.19 1.90
CA ALA A 40 6.97 7.07 2.30
C ALA A 40 7.60 6.36 1.09
N SER A 41 8.89 6.07 1.22
CA SER A 41 9.63 5.29 0.22
C SER A 41 9.44 3.79 0.41
N LYS A 42 9.08 3.33 1.60
CA LYS A 42 8.75 1.92 1.84
C LYS A 42 7.42 1.77 2.54
N ILE A 43 6.62 0.82 2.06
CA ILE A 43 5.33 0.47 2.66
C ILE A 43 5.27 -1.05 2.85
N ASP A 44 5.00 -1.46 4.08
CA ASP A 44 4.70 -2.84 4.43
C ASP A 44 3.18 -3.00 4.66
N LEU A 45 2.54 -3.73 3.77
CA LEU A 45 1.12 -4.06 3.77
C LEU A 45 0.88 -5.57 3.94
N ARG A 46 1.86 -6.32 4.44
CA ARG A 46 1.70 -7.76 4.64
C ARG A 46 0.53 -8.11 5.54
N ARG A 47 -0.11 -9.26 5.32
CA ARG A 47 -1.19 -9.77 6.18
C ARG A 47 -2.30 -8.73 6.41
N ASN A 48 -2.84 -8.18 5.32
CA ASN A 48 -3.98 -7.27 5.34
C ASN A 48 -5.18 -7.89 4.60
N ALA A 49 -6.22 -7.10 4.38
CA ALA A 49 -7.42 -7.50 3.64
C ALA A 49 -7.40 -6.96 2.19
N LEU A 50 -6.24 -6.95 1.53
CA LEU A 50 -6.16 -6.57 0.12
C LEU A 50 -6.75 -7.71 -0.73
N ARG A 51 -7.84 -7.44 -1.46
CA ARG A 51 -8.57 -8.44 -2.26
C ARG A 51 -8.93 -7.88 -3.63
N GLY A 52 -8.84 -8.69 -4.68
CA GLY A 52 -9.17 -8.26 -6.03
C GLY A 52 -7.94 -7.79 -6.83
N ALA A 53 -8.13 -6.70 -7.56
CA ALA A 53 -7.07 -5.97 -8.26
C ALA A 53 -6.76 -4.66 -7.52
N MET A 54 -5.47 -4.41 -7.28
CA MET A 54 -5.00 -3.16 -6.67
C MET A 54 -4.24 -2.33 -7.70
N ARG A 55 -4.50 -1.02 -7.75
CA ARG A 55 -3.73 -0.09 -8.57
C ARG A 55 -3.14 1.01 -7.70
N LEU A 56 -1.82 1.03 -7.57
CA LEU A 56 -1.12 2.14 -6.93
C LEU A 56 -0.59 3.08 -8.01
N THR A 57 -0.84 4.37 -7.82
CA THR A 57 -0.36 5.42 -8.72
C THR A 57 0.52 6.40 -7.97
N SER A 58 1.32 7.18 -8.69
CA SER A 58 2.12 8.26 -8.11
C SER A 58 1.28 9.33 -7.40
N PHE A 59 -0.03 9.42 -7.68
CA PHE A 59 -0.96 10.25 -6.91
C PHE A 59 -1.19 9.72 -5.49
N ILE A 60 -1.16 8.39 -5.30
CA ILE A 60 -1.35 7.75 -4.00
C ILE A 60 -0.01 7.71 -3.26
N CYS A 61 1.05 7.21 -3.91
CA CYS A 61 2.36 7.01 -3.30
C CYS A 61 3.46 7.59 -4.21
N CYS A 62 3.79 8.88 -4.02
CA CYS A 62 4.65 9.62 -4.95
C CYS A 62 6.14 9.30 -4.83
N ALA A 63 6.57 8.76 -3.69
CA ALA A 63 7.97 8.47 -3.37
C ALA A 63 8.26 6.98 -3.17
N LEU A 64 7.28 6.10 -3.38
CA LEU A 64 7.38 4.67 -3.05
C LEU A 64 8.39 3.97 -3.93
N THR A 65 9.41 3.38 -3.30
CA THR A 65 10.46 2.58 -3.93
C THR A 65 10.35 1.10 -3.55
N GLU A 66 9.81 0.76 -2.38
CA GLU A 66 9.67 -0.62 -1.92
C GLU A 66 8.27 -0.90 -1.38
N LEU A 67 7.67 -2.01 -1.85
CA LEU A 67 6.34 -2.45 -1.45
C LEU A 67 6.37 -3.93 -1.04
N ASP A 68 5.88 -4.24 0.15
CA ASP A 68 5.63 -5.63 0.58
C ASP A 68 4.13 -5.85 0.77
N ILE A 69 3.58 -6.79 0.03
CA ILE A 69 2.15 -7.13 0.03
C ILE A 69 1.93 -8.64 0.22
N ARG A 70 2.94 -9.37 0.71
CA ARG A 70 2.81 -10.81 1.01
C ARG A 70 1.65 -11.08 1.98
N ASP A 71 1.16 -12.31 1.96
CA ASP A 71 0.08 -12.76 2.85
C ASP A 71 -1.24 -11.97 2.67
N ASN A 72 -1.46 -11.39 1.49
CA ASN A 72 -2.77 -10.93 1.03
C ASN A 72 -3.32 -11.93 0.01
N GLU A 73 -3.80 -13.08 0.49
CA GLU A 73 -4.11 -14.26 -0.35
C GLU A 73 -5.17 -14.01 -1.43
N ASN A 74 -6.05 -13.04 -1.22
CA ASN A 74 -7.15 -12.71 -2.14
C ASN A 74 -6.81 -11.59 -3.13
N LEU A 75 -5.62 -11.00 -3.03
CA LEU A 75 -5.09 -10.08 -4.04
C LEU A 75 -4.54 -10.93 -5.19
N PHE A 76 -5.02 -10.70 -6.41
CA PHE A 76 -4.59 -11.49 -7.58
C PHE A 76 -3.95 -10.64 -8.68
N GLU A 77 -4.12 -9.32 -8.64
CA GLU A 77 -3.57 -8.40 -9.64
C GLU A 77 -3.01 -7.15 -8.96
N LEU A 78 -1.83 -6.71 -9.41
CA LEU A 78 -1.19 -5.49 -8.96
C LEU A 78 -0.73 -4.63 -10.15
N ASP A 79 -1.35 -3.46 -10.31
CA ASP A 79 -0.95 -2.47 -11.31
C ASP A 79 -0.13 -1.34 -10.67
N LEU A 80 1.14 -1.24 -11.08
CA LEU A 80 2.09 -0.18 -10.72
C LEU A 80 2.61 0.59 -11.94
N SER A 81 1.93 0.49 -13.09
CA SER A 81 2.40 1.03 -14.38
C SER A 81 2.77 2.53 -14.35
N ASN A 82 2.19 3.30 -13.43
CA ASN A 82 2.44 4.74 -13.26
C ASN A 82 3.38 5.07 -12.09
N LEU A 83 3.96 4.07 -11.46
CA LEU A 83 4.82 4.20 -10.28
C LEU A 83 6.31 4.04 -10.66
N HIS A 84 6.82 5.00 -11.44
CA HIS A 84 8.20 4.96 -11.98
C HIS A 84 9.30 4.90 -10.91
N THR A 85 8.97 5.20 -9.65
CA THR A 85 9.90 5.16 -8.52
C THR A 85 10.09 3.76 -7.95
N ILE A 86 9.21 2.80 -8.27
CA ILE A 86 9.26 1.47 -7.66
C ILE A 86 10.53 0.71 -8.08
N GLN A 87 11.19 0.09 -7.12
CA GLN A 87 12.44 -0.65 -7.30
C GLN A 87 12.31 -2.09 -6.83
N LEU A 88 11.60 -2.31 -5.71
CA LEU A 88 11.42 -3.63 -5.12
C LEU A 88 9.94 -3.88 -4.78
N ILE A 89 9.46 -5.05 -5.17
CA ILE A 89 8.13 -5.53 -4.84
C ILE A 89 8.26 -6.93 -4.29
N THR A 90 7.77 -7.14 -3.08
CA THR A 90 7.65 -8.48 -2.49
C THR A 90 6.17 -8.84 -2.45
N LYS A 91 5.79 -9.82 -3.28
CA LYS A 91 4.39 -10.23 -3.47
C LYS A 91 4.24 -11.75 -3.43
N ASN A 92 3.01 -12.23 -3.20
CA ASN A 92 2.69 -13.64 -3.36
C ASN A 92 2.92 -14.06 -4.82
N GLN A 93 3.36 -15.30 -5.06
CA GLN A 93 3.66 -15.80 -6.41
C GLN A 93 2.45 -15.79 -7.36
N SER A 94 1.23 -15.84 -6.81
CA SER A 94 -0.02 -15.84 -7.56
C SER A 94 -0.43 -14.47 -8.12
N ILE A 95 0.21 -13.39 -7.68
CA ILE A 95 -0.18 -12.03 -8.08
C ILE A 95 0.46 -11.71 -9.42
N ILE A 96 -0.36 -11.45 -10.42
CA ILE A 96 0.06 -11.06 -11.77
C ILE A 96 0.42 -9.58 -11.75
#